data_AF-A0A9J6RL07-F1
#
_entry.id   AF-A0A9J6RL07-F1
#
_cell.length_a   1.000
_cell.length_b   1.000
_cell.length_c   1.000
_cell.angle_alpha   90.00
_cell.angle_beta   90.00
_cell.angle_gamma   90.00
#
_symmetry.space_group_name_H-M   'P 1'
#
loop_
_entity.id
_entity.type
_entity.pdbx_description
1 polymer ?
#
loop_
_entity_poly.entity_id
_entity_poly.type
_entity_poly.pdbx_seq_one_letter_code
_entity_poly.pdbx_strand_id
1 'polypeptide(L)' 'MKNETKQQPNVVSFRPASAELNQRLARIATRERRKPSQMARVLVEDGLARKEKELGLPPIGDELQVAAR' A
#
# COMPACT_ATOMS: atom_id res chain seq x y z
N MET A 1 -14.51 -18.29 29.57
CA MET A 1 -13.22 -17.80 29.04
C MET A 1 -13.47 -17.29 27.63
N LYS A 2 -13.32 -15.98 27.39
CA LYS A 2 -13.55 -15.38 26.07
C LYS A 2 -12.25 -15.48 25.28
N ASN A 3 -12.22 -16.31 24.25
CA ASN A 3 -11.07 -16.41 23.36
C ASN A 3 -11.12 -15.24 22.38
N GLU A 4 -10.34 -14.20 22.65
CA GLU A 4 -10.12 -13.10 21.71
C GLU A 4 -9.26 -13.63 20.56
N THR A 5 -9.89 -13.90 19.42
CA THR A 5 -9.20 -14.24 18.17
C THR A 5 -8.35 -13.04 17.76
N LYS A 6 -7.06 -13.07 18.08
CA LYS A 6 -6.08 -12.09 17.60
C LYS A 6 -6.02 -12.21 16.08
N GLN A 7 -6.73 -11.35 15.36
CA GLN A 7 -6.58 -11.18 13.91
C GLN A 7 -5.13 -10.79 13.65
N GLN A 8 -4.35 -11.71 13.10
CA GLN A 8 -3.00 -11.39 12.65
C GLN A 8 -3.15 -10.45 11.44
N PRO A 9 -2.35 -9.37 11.35
CA PRO A 9 -2.40 -8.48 10.20
C PRO A 9 -2.12 -9.31 8.95
N ASN A 10 -2.96 -9.20 7.93
CA ASN A 10 -2.76 -9.87 6.67
C ASN A 10 -1.52 -9.24 6.00
N VAL A 11 -0.34 -9.82 6.24
CA VAL A 11 0.92 -9.29 5.72
C VAL A 11 1.01 -9.67 4.25
N VAL A 12 0.58 -8.75 3.38
CA VAL A 12 0.73 -8.90 1.93
C VAL A 12 2.19 -8.58 1.59
N SER A 13 2.95 -9.59 1.17
CA SER A 13 4.32 -9.39 0.67
C SER A 13 4.28 -8.83 -0.75
N PHE A 14 4.67 -7.57 -0.93
CA PHE A 14 4.84 -6.99 -2.25
C PHE A 14 6.26 -7.23 -2.77
N ARG A 15 6.38 -8.01 -3.86
CA ARG A 15 7.65 -8.21 -4.57
C ARG A 15 7.45 -7.85 -6.05
N PRO A 16 8.14 -6.83 -6.58
CA PRO A 16 8.10 -6.53 -8.00
C PRO A 16 8.53 -7.73 -8.83
N ALA A 17 7.72 -8.09 -9.83
CA ALA A 17 7.99 -9.23 -10.71
C ALA A 17 9.19 -8.99 -11.64
N SER A 18 9.46 -7.74 -12.03
CA SER A 18 10.55 -7.41 -12.97
C SER A 18 11.84 -6.98 -12.28
N ALA A 19 12.97 -7.45 -12.79
CA ALA A 19 14.30 -7.05 -12.33
C ALA A 19 14.53 -5.54 -12.51
N GLU A 20 14.03 -4.97 -13.61
CA GLU A 20 14.12 -3.53 -13.88
C GLU A 20 13.40 -2.70 -12.82
N LEU A 21 12.18 -3.08 -12.41
CA LEU A 21 11.44 -2.34 -11.38
C LEU A 21 12.17 -2.40 -10.04
N ASN A 22 12.76 -3.56 -9.70
CA ASN A 22 13.58 -3.70 -8.49
C ASN A 22 14.81 -2.79 -8.51
N GLN A 23 15.51 -2.69 -9.65
CA GLN A 23 16.67 -1.80 -9.80
C GLN A 23 16.27 -0.32 -9.70
N ARG A 24 15.17 0.08 -10.34
CA ARG A 24 14.65 1.45 -10.28
C ARG A 24 14.25 1.81 -8.84
N LEU A 25 13.54 0.91 -8.16
CA LEU A 25 13.16 1.07 -6.76
C LEU A 25 14.39 1.22 -5.86
N ALA A 26 15.40 0.35 -6.02
CA ALA A 26 16.64 0.43 -5.25
C ALA A 26 17.35 1.78 -5.48
N ARG A 27 17.43 2.24 -6.74
CA ARG A 27 18.03 3.53 -7.08
C ARG A 27 17.36 4.70 -6.37
N ILE A 28 16.03 4.72 -6.32
CA ILE A 28 15.26 5.77 -5.63
C ILE A 28 15.45 5.65 -4.12
N ALA A 29 15.33 4.43 -3.58
CA ALA A 29 15.47 4.17 -2.15
C ALA A 29 16.85 4.61 -1.61
N THR A 30 17.93 4.38 -2.37
CA THR A 30 19.28 4.86 -2.03
C THR A 30 19.34 6.39 -1.98
N ARG A 31 18.77 7.08 -2.97
CA ARG A 31 18.76 8.56 -3.00
C ARG A 31 18.01 9.16 -1.81
N GLU A 32 16.93 8.50 -1.38
CA GLU A 32 16.12 8.95 -0.25
C GLU A 32 16.55 8.37 1.10
N ARG A 33 17.66 7.63 1.15
CA ARG A 33 18.18 6.99 2.36
C ARG A 33 17.15 6.11 3.08
N ARG A 34 16.37 5.34 2.32
CA ARG A 34 15.32 4.44 2.82
C ARG A 34 15.60 3.01 2.40
N LYS A 35 15.01 2.05 3.13
CA LYS A 35 15.00 0.65 2.68
C LYS A 35 14.09 0.51 1.44
N PRO A 36 14.41 -0.36 0.47
CA PRO A 36 13.57 -0.57 -0.71
C PRO A 36 12.10 -0.90 -0.38
N SER A 37 11.84 -1.66 0.69
CA SER A 37 10.49 -1.97 1.14
C SER A 37 9.72 -0.75 1.66
N GLN A 38 10.38 0.14 2.40
CA GLN A 38 9.79 1.40 2.85
C GLN A 38 9.48 2.32 1.67
N MET A 39 10.38 2.35 0.68
CA MET A 39 10.18 3.15 -0.52
C MET A 39 9.06 2.60 -1.40
N ALA A 40 8.96 1.28 -1.56
CA ALA A 40 7.86 0.66 -2.26
C ALA A 40 6.52 1.02 -1.62
N ARG A 41 6.44 0.97 -0.29
CA ARG A 41 5.23 1.35 0.45
C ARG A 41 4.80 2.78 0.14
N VAL A 42 5.70 3.75 0.25
CA VAL A 42 5.41 5.17 -0.03
C VAL A 42 4.93 5.37 -1.47
N LEU A 43 5.63 4.79 -2.44
CA LEU A 43 5.27 4.92 -3.85
C LEU A 43 3.92 4.28 -4.17
N VAL A 44 3.59 3.16 -3.52
CA VAL A 44 2.29 2.50 -3.67
C VAL A 44 1.18 3.34 -3.03
N GLU A 45 1.38 3.84 -1.80
CA GLU A 45 0.42 4.70 -1.11
C GLU A 45 0.13 5.97 -1.93
N ASP A 46 1.16 6.66 -2.40
CA ASP A 46 1.03 7.85 -3.26
C ASP A 46 0.36 7.53 -4.60
N GLY A 47 0.71 6.39 -5.21
CA GLY A 47 0.14 5.94 -6.48
C GLY A 47 -1.34 5.61 -6.36
N LEU A 48 -1.74 4.94 -5.27
CA LEU A 48 -3.13 4.62 -4.97
C LEU A 48 -3.93 5.90 -4.73
N ALA A 49 -3.46 6.81 -3.88
CA ALA A 49 -4.17 8.06 -3.61
C ALA A 49 -4.39 8.90 -4.87
N ARG A 50 -3.40 8.97 -5.76
CA ARG A 50 -3.56 9.62 -7.08
C ARG A 50 -4.59 8.90 -7.93
N LYS A 51 -4.56 7.56 -7.96
CA LYS A 51 -5.46 6.78 -8.79
C LYS A 51 -6.91 6.84 -8.31
N GLU A 52 -7.12 6.80 -7.00
CA GLU A 52 -8.42 7.00 -6.36
C GLU A 52 -8.98 8.37 -6.72
N LYS A 53 -8.17 9.42 -6.60
CA LYS A 53 -8.57 10.78 -6.99
C LYS A 53 -8.92 10.89 -8.48
N GLU A 54 -8.14 10.29 -9.37
CA GLU A 54 -8.44 10.24 -10.82
C GLU A 54 -9.77 9.55 -11.12
N LEU A 55 -10.08 8.49 -10.38
CA LEU A 55 -11.30 7.71 -10.53
C LEU A 55 -12.49 8.31 -9.77
N GLY A 56 -12.28 9.36 -8.97
CA GLY A 56 -13.30 9.93 -8.10
C GLY A 56 -13.76 8.98 -7.00
N LEU A 57 -12.93 8.00 -6.62
CA LEU A 57 -13.25 7.06 -5.56
C LEU A 57 -13.18 7.78 -4.20
N PRO A 58 -14.23 7.68 -3.37
CA PRO A 58 -14.15 8.16 -2.00
C PRO A 58 -13.18 7.29 -1.18
N PRO A 59 -12.70 7.79 -0.03
CA PRO A 59 -11.88 6.97 0.86
C PRO A 59 -12.61 5.67 1.22
N ILE A 60 -11.91 4.53 1.23
CA ILE A 60 -12.47 3.20 1.53
C ILE A 60 -13.19 3.16 2.91
N GLY A 61 -12.82 4.06 3.83
CA GLY A 61 -13.51 4.22 5.13
C GLY A 61 -14.93 4.80 5.03
N ASP A 62 -15.22 5.59 3.99
CA ASP A 62 -16.53 6.21 3.74
C ASP A 62 -17.44 5.30 2.91
N GLU A 63 -16.87 4.45 2.04
CA GLU A 63 -17.64 3.48 1.22
C GLU A 63 -18.43 2.48 2.06
N LEU A 64 -17.88 2.04 3.21
CA LEU A 64 -18.56 1.16 4.16
C LEU A 64 -19.79 1.81 4.81
N GLN A 65 -19.86 3.15 4.88
CA GLN A 65 -21.02 3.85 5.45
C GLN A 65 -22.11 4.15 4.42
N VAL A 66 -21.74 4.33 3.14
CA VAL A 66 -22.70 4.67 2.08
C VAL A 66 -23.44 3.43 1.57
N ALA A 67 -22.77 2.27 1.49
CA ALA A 67 -23.43 1.02 1.08
C ALA A 67 -24.35 0.41 2.15
N ALA A 68 -24.38 0.98 3.36
CA ALA A 68 -25.19 0.53 4.50
C ALA A 68 -26.45 1.39 4.73
N ARG A 69 -26.82 2.27 3.79
CA ARG A 69 -28.06 3.05 3.77
C ARG A 69 -28.86 2.75 2.52
#